data_AF-A0A507B736-F1
#
_entry.id   AF-A0A507B736-F1
#
_cell.length_a   1.000
_cell.length_b   1.000
_cell.length_c   1.000
_cell.angle_alpha   90.00
_cell.angle_beta   90.00
_cell.angle_gamma   90.00
#
_symmetry.space_group_name_H-M   'P 1'
#
loop_
_entity.id
_entity.type
_entity.pdbx_description
1 polymer ?
#
loop_
_entity_poly.entity_id
_entity_poly.type
_entity_poly.pdbx_seq_one_letter_code
_entity_poly.pdbx_strand_id
1 'polypeptide(L)'
;MFDNYRHEDDEDLRGAAETASRHAGDSGDTSLFGGILNAIGQNKGRLEQEDIDEDDAVRNHQQFFGGGGNVQEATSGGMGAAAAMQALKMFSGGEAQGSQSKSAFIGLAMSEASKLFDQKASQGQVSSDSSKESAIMKAGEMALKMYMKGQAGGPSSGPGGLLGTQNTSPSTNQPSQTTMELPKSYNTLSLPDIKLSHHPASAPEPTPVILVILDRPAQKNAFTTAMARSLATAFDLLSADPRVRAVVLTGSDPANRTFCPGADLDIGFSVGGDGVARDDYRDTGGHVALAMHRCAKPVVAAVNGSAVGVGMTMVLPAAVRVVSDAAKLGFVFARRGITMEACSSFFLPRLIGTARALHLVTTGQVVGPRHRLVEGLFGEVVPAGEVVPTALRIAEEIAASTSGVSTRVMRDMMYLGPGTPEEAHLLESSVLYDMFHGRDMKEGVASFMEKRPARFRGTMEEDRPAIWPWWDTQLLEKAKAKL
;
A
#
# COMPACT_ATOMS: atom_id res chain seq x y z
N MET A 1 -13.27 28.27 -43.91
CA MET A 1 -11.86 28.34 -44.33
C MET A 1 -11.11 27.42 -43.38
N PHE A 2 -10.81 26.23 -43.87
CA PHE A 2 -10.00 25.22 -43.20
C PHE A 2 -8.63 25.83 -42.88
N ASP A 3 -8.07 25.59 -41.69
CA ASP A 3 -6.87 24.75 -41.53
C ASP A 3 -6.42 24.67 -40.06
N ASN A 4 -5.71 23.58 -39.76
CA ASN A 4 -4.94 23.27 -38.54
C ASN A 4 -5.65 22.64 -37.33
N TYR A 5 -6.20 21.43 -37.54
CA TYR A 5 -5.99 20.35 -36.58
C TYR A 5 -4.54 19.87 -36.74
N ARG A 6 -3.63 20.35 -35.90
CA ARG A 6 -2.31 19.74 -35.73
C ARG A 6 -2.45 18.69 -34.63
N HIS A 7 -2.26 17.43 -35.00
CA HIS A 7 -2.22 16.27 -34.12
C HIS A 7 -1.36 16.52 -32.87
N GLU A 8 -1.93 16.29 -31.69
CA GLU A 8 -1.23 16.26 -30.38
C GLU A 8 -0.43 14.95 -30.15
N ASP A 9 -0.35 14.07 -31.15
CA ASP A 9 0.23 12.72 -31.01
C ASP A 9 1.76 12.61 -31.22
N ASP A 10 2.42 13.70 -31.64
CA ASP A 10 3.84 13.68 -32.06
C ASP A 10 4.85 14.13 -30.98
N GLU A 11 4.43 14.56 -29.79
CA GLU A 11 5.35 14.99 -28.71
C GLU A 11 5.84 13.85 -27.78
N ASP A 12 5.26 12.66 -27.89
CA ASP A 12 5.36 11.59 -26.88
C ASP A 12 6.68 10.79 -26.84
N LEU A 13 7.53 10.87 -27.86
CA LEU A 13 8.75 10.05 -27.97
C LEU A 13 10.06 10.84 -27.74
N ARG A 14 9.99 12.16 -27.55
CA ARG A 14 11.18 13.03 -27.46
C ARG A 14 12.14 12.64 -26.31
N GLY A 15 11.61 12.17 -25.19
CA GLY A 15 12.42 11.74 -24.03
C GLY A 15 13.02 10.33 -24.14
N ALA A 16 12.63 9.53 -25.13
CA ALA A 16 13.05 8.12 -25.22
C ALA A 16 14.51 7.97 -25.65
N ALA A 17 14.99 8.81 -26.58
CA ALA A 17 16.38 8.77 -27.04
C ALA A 17 17.36 9.13 -25.91
N GLU A 18 17.03 10.15 -25.11
CA GLU A 18 17.82 10.54 -23.95
C GLU A 18 17.83 9.45 -22.88
N THR A 19 16.67 8.85 -22.61
CA THR A 19 16.57 7.76 -21.64
C THR A 19 17.38 6.55 -22.09
N ALA A 20 17.28 6.17 -23.36
CA ALA A 20 18.02 5.06 -23.94
C ALA A 20 19.53 5.30 -23.84
N SER A 21 19.99 6.48 -24.24
CA SER A 21 21.40 6.88 -24.18
C SER A 21 21.96 6.83 -22.75
N ARG A 22 21.23 7.36 -21.76
CA ARG A 22 21.65 7.31 -20.35
C ARG A 22 21.79 5.89 -19.81
N HIS A 23 20.92 4.98 -20.24
CA HIS A 23 20.92 3.59 -19.74
C HIS A 23 21.85 2.68 -20.54
N ALA A 24 22.14 2.98 -21.81
CA ALA A 24 22.97 2.16 -22.68
C ALA A 24 24.47 2.22 -22.33
N GLY A 25 24.94 3.27 -21.65
CA GLY A 25 26.37 3.46 -21.41
C GLY A 25 27.13 3.55 -22.74
N ASP A 26 28.18 2.76 -22.90
CA ASP A 26 28.99 2.74 -24.14
C ASP A 26 28.30 1.98 -25.31
N SER A 27 27.13 1.36 -25.08
CA SER A 27 26.47 0.52 -26.09
C SER A 27 25.67 1.30 -27.15
N GLY A 28 25.40 2.59 -26.95
CA GLY A 28 24.73 3.44 -27.92
C GLY A 28 24.63 4.91 -27.51
N ASP A 29 24.35 5.79 -28.47
CA ASP A 29 24.23 7.24 -28.25
C ASP A 29 22.85 7.79 -28.66
N THR A 30 22.60 9.05 -28.33
CA THR A 30 21.32 9.72 -28.61
C THR A 30 21.02 9.81 -30.12
N SER A 31 22.03 9.82 -30.99
CA SER A 31 21.86 9.87 -32.44
C SER A 31 21.34 8.54 -32.99
N LEU A 32 21.94 7.43 -32.56
CA LEU A 32 21.52 6.06 -32.88
C LEU A 32 20.06 5.83 -32.46
N PHE A 33 19.74 6.10 -31.19
CA PHE A 33 18.39 5.89 -30.67
C PHE A 33 17.37 6.85 -31.30
N GLY A 34 17.76 8.10 -31.56
CA GLY A 34 16.90 9.09 -32.21
C GLY A 34 16.53 8.70 -33.65
N GLY A 35 17.48 8.19 -34.43
CA GLY A 35 17.23 7.71 -35.79
C GLY A 35 16.22 6.56 -35.83
N ILE A 36 16.34 5.62 -34.89
CA ILE A 36 15.44 4.46 -34.78
C ILE A 36 14.05 4.86 -34.29
N LEU A 37 13.96 5.79 -33.33
CA LEU A 37 12.68 6.30 -32.83
C LEU A 37 11.87 7.01 -33.92
N ASN A 38 12.53 7.76 -34.81
CA ASN A 38 11.86 8.37 -35.96
C ASN A 38 11.23 7.30 -36.88
N ALA A 39 11.94 6.20 -37.14
CA ALA A 39 11.41 5.08 -37.93
C ALA A 39 10.25 4.36 -37.24
N ILE A 40 10.31 4.18 -35.91
CA ILE A 40 9.21 3.60 -35.12
C ILE A 40 7.98 4.52 -35.14
N GLY A 41 8.17 5.83 -34.97
CA GLY A 41 7.09 6.82 -35.01
C GLY A 41 6.34 6.82 -36.35
N GLN A 42 7.05 6.70 -37.48
CA GLN A 42 6.45 6.58 -38.81
C GLN A 42 5.60 5.33 -39.00
N ASN A 43 5.89 4.25 -38.24
CA ASN A 43 5.18 2.98 -38.30
C ASN A 43 4.10 2.80 -37.22
N LYS A 44 3.86 3.82 -36.37
CA LYS A 44 2.95 3.77 -35.21
C LYS A 44 1.57 3.18 -35.55
N GLY A 45 0.93 3.65 -36.62
CA GLY A 45 -0.41 3.20 -37.01
C GLY A 45 -0.47 1.73 -37.47
N ARG A 46 0.62 1.17 -38.01
CA ARG A 46 0.72 -0.27 -38.30
C ARG A 46 0.89 -1.07 -37.00
N LEU A 47 1.72 -0.58 -36.09
CA LEU A 47 2.03 -1.25 -34.83
C LEU A 47 0.82 -1.36 -33.90
N GLU A 48 -0.10 -0.38 -33.94
CA GLU A 48 -1.36 -0.40 -33.18
C GLU A 48 -2.28 -1.57 -33.57
N GLN A 49 -2.18 -2.08 -34.80
CA GLN A 49 -3.01 -3.16 -35.33
C GLN A 49 -2.36 -4.54 -35.23
N GLU A 50 -1.11 -4.62 -34.77
CA GLU A 50 -0.36 -5.88 -34.66
C GLU A 50 -0.46 -6.46 -33.26
N ASP A 51 -0.78 -7.74 -33.17
CA ASP A 51 -0.78 -8.47 -31.92
C ASP A 51 0.65 -8.71 -31.38
N ILE A 52 0.70 -8.93 -30.06
CA ILE A 52 1.94 -9.27 -29.35
C ILE A 52 1.87 -10.78 -29.10
N ASP A 53 2.87 -11.51 -29.59
CA ASP A 53 3.06 -12.90 -29.22
C ASP A 53 3.73 -12.95 -27.84
N GLU A 54 2.90 -13.04 -26.81
CA GLU A 54 3.32 -13.01 -25.42
C GLU A 54 4.17 -14.23 -25.05
N ASP A 55 3.78 -15.41 -25.50
CA ASP A 55 4.51 -16.66 -25.26
C ASP A 55 5.89 -16.63 -25.91
N ASP A 56 6.04 -16.03 -27.10
CA ASP A 56 7.35 -15.82 -27.72
C ASP A 56 8.20 -14.80 -26.97
N ALA A 57 7.63 -13.68 -26.51
CA ALA A 57 8.35 -12.66 -25.76
C ALA A 57 8.94 -13.21 -24.46
N VAL A 58 8.18 -14.06 -23.75
CA VAL A 58 8.61 -14.71 -22.51
C VAL A 58 9.68 -15.75 -22.74
N ARG A 59 9.53 -16.59 -23.76
CA ARG A 59 10.53 -17.60 -24.11
C ARG A 59 11.87 -16.93 -24.41
N ASN A 60 11.84 -15.84 -25.21
CA ASN A 60 13.03 -15.04 -25.48
C ASN A 60 13.62 -14.42 -24.21
N HIS A 61 12.80 -13.80 -23.33
CA HIS A 61 13.28 -13.23 -22.07
C HIS A 61 13.98 -14.26 -21.18
N GLN A 62 13.39 -15.44 -21.00
CA GLN A 62 13.99 -16.53 -20.23
C GLN A 62 15.29 -17.04 -20.88
N GLN A 63 15.34 -17.13 -22.21
CA GLN A 63 16.52 -17.57 -22.93
C GLN A 63 17.70 -16.60 -22.79
N PHE A 64 17.45 -15.29 -22.83
CA PHE A 64 18.51 -14.28 -22.77
C PHE A 64 18.86 -13.81 -21.35
N PHE A 65 17.90 -13.82 -20.40
CA PHE A 65 18.07 -13.28 -19.05
C PHE A 65 17.77 -14.28 -17.90
N GLY A 66 17.22 -15.47 -18.20
CA GLY A 66 16.72 -16.45 -17.21
C GLY A 66 17.71 -17.54 -16.76
N GLY A 67 18.98 -17.46 -17.17
CA GLY A 67 20.06 -18.31 -16.61
C GLY A 67 20.12 -19.78 -17.05
N GLY A 68 19.35 -20.21 -18.07
CA GLY A 68 19.37 -21.59 -18.56
C GLY A 68 19.13 -21.72 -20.07
N GLY A 69 20.13 -22.22 -20.80
CA GLY A 69 19.96 -22.69 -22.18
C GLY A 69 21.08 -22.25 -23.14
N ASN A 70 21.57 -23.19 -23.96
CA ASN A 70 22.44 -22.88 -25.10
C ASN A 70 21.64 -21.99 -26.07
N VAL A 71 22.10 -20.76 -26.31
CA VAL A 71 21.38 -19.82 -27.17
C VAL A 71 21.49 -20.30 -28.62
N GLN A 72 20.38 -20.77 -29.17
CA GLN A 72 20.17 -20.86 -30.61
C GLN A 72 20.26 -19.43 -31.17
N GLU A 73 21.18 -19.22 -32.10
CA GLU A 73 21.49 -17.98 -32.85
C GLU A 73 20.64 -16.73 -32.49
N ALA A 74 21.28 -15.69 -31.93
CA ALA A 74 20.60 -14.50 -31.46
C ALA A 74 20.09 -13.64 -32.62
N THR A 75 18.78 -13.69 -32.88
CA THR A 75 18.11 -12.88 -33.89
C THR A 75 17.67 -11.53 -33.33
N SER A 76 17.51 -10.54 -34.21
CA SER A 76 17.03 -9.19 -33.85
C SER A 76 15.65 -9.22 -33.20
N GLY A 77 14.76 -10.11 -33.67
CA GLY A 77 13.42 -10.29 -33.09
C GLY A 77 13.50 -10.85 -31.68
N GLY A 78 14.28 -11.91 -31.46
CA GLY A 78 14.42 -12.53 -30.15
C GLY A 78 15.09 -11.61 -29.12
N MET A 79 16.18 -10.93 -29.51
CA MET A 79 16.83 -9.93 -28.65
C MET A 79 15.90 -8.76 -28.36
N GLY A 80 15.14 -8.28 -29.35
CA GLY A 80 14.20 -7.18 -29.19
C GLY A 80 13.07 -7.51 -28.22
N ALA A 81 12.47 -8.69 -28.36
CA ALA A 81 11.40 -9.15 -27.47
C ALA A 81 11.90 -9.36 -26.03
N ALA A 82 13.07 -9.98 -25.86
CA ALA A 82 13.69 -10.18 -24.56
C ALA A 82 14.02 -8.85 -23.87
N ALA A 83 14.56 -7.88 -24.60
CA ALA A 83 14.89 -6.56 -24.06
C ALA A 83 13.64 -5.77 -23.63
N ALA A 84 12.54 -5.85 -24.40
CA ALA A 84 11.28 -5.22 -24.00
C ALA A 84 10.70 -5.83 -22.71
N MET A 85 10.79 -7.16 -22.55
CA MET A 85 10.38 -7.84 -21.31
C MET A 85 11.29 -7.52 -20.13
N GLN A 86 12.59 -7.38 -20.36
CA GLN A 86 13.53 -6.98 -19.32
C GLN A 86 13.27 -5.55 -18.87
N ALA A 87 13.05 -4.63 -19.82
CA ALA A 87 12.63 -3.27 -19.52
C ALA A 87 11.29 -3.25 -18.77
N LEU A 88 10.35 -4.13 -19.11
CA LEU A 88 9.05 -4.22 -18.43
C LEU A 88 9.22 -4.68 -16.97
N LYS A 89 10.11 -5.64 -16.73
CA LYS A 89 10.49 -6.09 -15.39
C LYS A 89 11.15 -4.95 -14.59
N MET A 90 12.07 -4.21 -15.19
CA MET A 90 12.73 -3.07 -14.53
C MET A 90 11.76 -1.90 -14.28
N PHE A 91 10.81 -1.70 -15.20
CA PHE A 91 9.77 -0.67 -15.12
C PHE A 91 8.69 -1.00 -14.07
N SER A 92 8.34 -2.28 -13.90
CA SER A 92 7.38 -2.75 -12.89
C SER A 92 8.00 -3.02 -11.51
N GLY A 93 9.29 -3.34 -11.44
CA GLY A 93 10.02 -3.66 -10.22
C GLY A 93 10.63 -2.46 -9.47
N GLY A 94 10.44 -1.24 -9.95
CA GLY A 94 10.91 -0.02 -9.27
C GLY A 94 12.42 0.24 -9.34
N GLU A 95 13.17 -0.50 -10.17
CA GLU A 95 14.63 -0.31 -10.34
C GLU A 95 14.98 0.86 -11.29
N ALA A 96 14.00 1.37 -12.05
CA ALA A 96 14.18 2.56 -12.89
C ALA A 96 13.96 3.85 -12.07
N GLN A 97 15.04 4.51 -11.64
CA GLN A 97 14.99 5.86 -11.07
C GLN A 97 14.62 6.89 -12.15
N GLY A 98 13.33 7.21 -12.27
CA GLY A 98 12.81 8.26 -13.15
C GLY A 98 11.31 8.10 -13.40
N SER A 99 10.63 9.22 -13.67
CA SER A 99 9.19 9.28 -14.01
C SER A 99 8.75 8.13 -14.91
N GLN A 100 7.71 7.37 -14.51
CA GLN A 100 7.09 6.25 -15.24
C GLN A 100 6.36 6.74 -16.50
N SER A 101 7.09 7.31 -17.44
CA SER A 101 6.56 7.81 -18.71
C SER A 101 6.72 6.77 -19.82
N LYS A 102 5.82 6.83 -20.82
CA LYS A 102 5.89 6.07 -22.08
C LYS A 102 7.29 6.09 -22.70
N SER A 103 7.88 7.29 -22.77
CA SER A 103 9.21 7.49 -23.34
C SER A 103 10.31 6.83 -22.51
N ALA A 104 10.15 6.78 -21.18
CA ALA A 104 11.10 6.10 -20.30
C ALA A 104 11.09 4.57 -20.52
N PHE A 105 9.91 3.96 -20.62
CA PHE A 105 9.78 2.52 -20.90
C PHE A 105 10.38 2.14 -22.26
N ILE A 106 10.02 2.88 -23.32
CA ILE A 106 10.54 2.64 -24.67
C ILE A 106 12.06 2.85 -24.71
N GLY A 107 12.55 3.91 -24.07
CA GLY A 107 14.00 4.17 -23.99
C GLY A 107 14.76 3.07 -23.26
N LEU A 108 14.20 2.54 -22.17
CA LEU A 108 14.80 1.43 -21.42
C LEU A 108 14.87 0.16 -22.27
N ALA A 109 13.79 -0.21 -22.96
CA ALA A 109 13.77 -1.36 -23.86
C ALA A 109 14.82 -1.26 -24.97
N MET A 110 14.95 -0.09 -25.59
CA MET A 110 15.97 0.18 -26.60
C MET A 110 17.39 0.06 -26.05
N SER A 111 17.63 0.54 -24.82
CA SER A 111 18.94 0.43 -24.17
C SER A 111 19.32 -1.00 -23.82
N GLU A 112 18.37 -1.80 -23.34
CA GLU A 112 18.62 -3.22 -23.02
C GLU A 112 18.88 -4.04 -24.28
N ALA A 113 18.22 -3.74 -25.39
CA ALA A 113 18.48 -4.39 -26.67
C ALA A 113 19.87 -4.07 -27.21
N SER A 114 20.29 -2.81 -27.06
CA SER A 114 21.63 -2.33 -27.44
C SER A 114 22.73 -3.07 -26.65
N LYS A 115 22.58 -3.18 -25.32
CA LYS A 115 23.51 -3.95 -24.47
C LYS A 115 23.52 -5.44 -24.79
N LEU A 116 22.33 -6.03 -24.96
CA LEU A 116 22.19 -7.44 -25.27
C LEU A 116 22.84 -7.79 -26.61
N PHE A 117 22.69 -6.92 -27.61
CA PHE A 117 23.37 -7.07 -28.89
C PHE A 117 24.89 -7.07 -28.73
N ASP A 118 25.47 -6.10 -28.02
CA ASP A 118 26.92 -6.04 -27.81
C ASP A 118 27.45 -7.26 -27.08
N GLN A 119 26.72 -7.71 -26.06
CA GLN A 119 27.04 -8.92 -25.33
C GLN A 119 27.06 -10.14 -26.27
N LYS A 120 26.05 -10.31 -27.13
CA LYS A 120 25.97 -11.45 -28.06
C LYS A 120 26.93 -11.35 -29.23
N ALA A 121 27.19 -10.16 -29.73
CA ALA A 121 28.16 -9.92 -30.80
C ALA A 121 29.58 -10.27 -30.31
N SER A 122 29.94 -9.89 -29.08
CA SER A 122 31.23 -10.25 -28.47
C SER A 122 31.42 -11.77 -28.31
N GLN A 123 30.32 -12.51 -28.24
CA GLN A 123 30.30 -13.98 -28.10
C GLN A 123 30.23 -14.69 -29.46
N GLY A 124 30.16 -13.95 -30.59
CA GLY A 124 29.97 -14.53 -31.92
C GLY A 124 28.62 -15.24 -32.08
N GLN A 125 27.61 -14.85 -31.30
CA GLN A 125 26.30 -15.52 -31.22
C GLN A 125 25.19 -14.80 -31.98
N VAL A 126 25.49 -13.69 -32.67
CA VAL A 126 24.50 -12.91 -33.43
C VAL A 126 24.29 -13.52 -34.80
N SER A 127 23.03 -13.63 -35.22
CA SER A 127 22.67 -14.15 -36.53
C SER A 127 23.16 -13.25 -37.66
N SER A 128 23.53 -13.82 -38.81
CA SER A 128 24.02 -13.06 -39.98
C SER A 128 23.05 -11.99 -40.46
N ASP A 129 21.75 -12.20 -40.24
CA ASP A 129 20.68 -11.31 -40.69
C ASP A 129 20.29 -10.28 -39.62
N SER A 130 21.07 -10.16 -38.54
CA SER A 130 20.78 -9.29 -37.39
C SER A 130 21.81 -8.19 -37.19
N SER A 131 21.34 -6.96 -37.02
CA SER A 131 22.16 -5.80 -36.69
C SER A 131 21.75 -5.20 -35.34
N LYS A 132 22.60 -4.32 -34.81
CA LYS A 132 22.32 -3.60 -33.57
C LYS A 132 21.06 -2.74 -33.74
N GLU A 133 20.96 -2.05 -34.88
CA GLU A 133 19.84 -1.19 -35.23
C GLU A 133 18.53 -1.98 -35.33
N SER A 134 18.54 -3.17 -35.95
CA SER A 134 17.35 -3.99 -36.07
C SER A 134 16.90 -4.58 -34.72
N ALA A 135 17.83 -4.94 -33.83
CA ALA A 135 17.50 -5.41 -32.48
C ALA A 135 16.87 -4.28 -31.62
N ILE A 136 17.46 -3.08 -31.66
CA ILE A 136 16.95 -1.89 -30.96
C ILE A 136 15.57 -1.50 -31.49
N MET A 137 15.39 -1.51 -32.81
CA MET A 137 14.11 -1.21 -33.45
C MET A 137 13.02 -2.19 -32.98
N LYS A 138 13.32 -3.50 -32.96
CA LYS A 138 12.36 -4.52 -32.51
C LYS A 138 11.98 -4.36 -31.04
N ALA A 139 12.92 -3.97 -30.18
CA ALA A 139 12.62 -3.68 -28.78
C ALA A 139 11.71 -2.45 -28.61
N GLY A 140 11.99 -1.37 -29.35
CA GLY A 140 11.16 -0.16 -29.31
C GLY A 140 9.75 -0.39 -29.87
N GLU A 141 9.61 -1.14 -30.97
CA GLU A 141 8.31 -1.56 -31.51
C GLU A 141 7.52 -2.37 -30.49
N MET A 142 8.14 -3.37 -29.85
CA MET A 142 7.51 -4.22 -28.86
C MET A 142 7.06 -3.44 -27.61
N ALA A 143 7.93 -2.57 -27.08
CA ALA A 143 7.61 -1.72 -25.94
C ALA A 143 6.46 -0.75 -26.25
N LEU A 144 6.43 -0.16 -27.45
CA LEU A 144 5.34 0.72 -27.87
C LEU A 144 4.01 -0.04 -27.93
N LYS A 145 3.99 -1.25 -28.50
CA LYS A 145 2.79 -2.11 -28.54
C LYS A 145 2.31 -2.48 -27.14
N MET A 146 3.23 -2.89 -26.25
CA MET A 146 2.91 -3.23 -24.86
C MET A 146 2.28 -2.04 -24.11
N TYR A 147 2.82 -0.83 -24.33
CA TYR A 147 2.29 0.39 -23.74
C TYR A 147 0.89 0.74 -24.27
N MET A 148 0.69 0.66 -25.59
CA MET A 148 -0.59 0.98 -26.24
C MET A 148 -1.71 0.02 -25.82
N LYS A 149 -1.43 -1.29 -25.76
CA LYS A 149 -2.40 -2.28 -25.29
C LYS A 149 -2.74 -2.12 -23.81
N GLY A 150 -1.82 -1.59 -23.00
CA GLY A 150 -2.08 -1.23 -21.60
C GLY A 150 -3.08 -0.08 -21.38
N GLN A 151 -3.41 0.73 -22.40
CA GLN A 151 -4.35 1.87 -22.29
C GLN A 151 -5.75 1.63 -22.89
N ALA A 152 -5.94 0.65 -23.78
CA ALA A 152 -7.19 0.43 -24.52
C ALA A 152 -8.16 -0.59 -23.85
N GLY A 153 -8.63 -0.31 -22.62
CA GLY A 153 -9.91 -0.77 -22.01
C GLY A 153 -10.30 -2.28 -21.90
N GLY A 154 -10.46 -2.77 -20.66
CA GLY A 154 -11.24 -3.99 -20.28
C GLY A 154 -10.62 -4.83 -19.15
N PRO A 155 -11.38 -5.55 -18.30
CA PRO A 155 -10.84 -6.16 -17.07
C PRO A 155 -9.82 -7.25 -17.37
N SER A 156 -8.79 -7.33 -16.51
CA SER A 156 -7.73 -8.35 -16.47
C SER A 156 -6.83 -8.49 -17.71
N SER A 157 -5.79 -7.65 -17.78
CA SER A 157 -4.45 -8.04 -18.26
C SER A 157 -3.49 -6.86 -18.17
N GLY A 158 -2.98 -6.61 -16.96
CA GLY A 158 -1.72 -5.88 -16.84
C GLY A 158 -0.56 -6.72 -17.41
N PRO A 159 0.64 -6.17 -17.58
CA PRO A 159 1.77 -6.84 -18.24
C PRO A 159 2.33 -8.08 -17.50
N GLY A 160 1.67 -8.53 -16.44
CA GLY A 160 1.98 -9.74 -15.68
C GLY A 160 1.36 -11.04 -16.22
N GLY A 161 0.59 -11.00 -17.31
CA GLY A 161 -0.03 -12.20 -17.91
C GLY A 161 0.92 -13.09 -18.73
N LEU A 162 2.10 -12.57 -19.05
CA LEU A 162 3.02 -13.15 -20.03
C LEU A 162 3.76 -14.42 -19.53
N LEU A 163 4.03 -14.59 -18.23
CA LEU A 163 4.78 -15.75 -17.72
C LEU A 163 3.86 -16.83 -17.08
N GLY A 164 3.38 -17.81 -17.85
CA GLY A 164 3.19 -19.20 -17.34
C GLY A 164 1.89 -19.98 -17.63
N THR A 165 1.99 -20.90 -18.62
CA THR A 165 1.48 -22.29 -18.72
C THR A 165 -0.03 -22.62 -18.85
N GLN A 166 -0.42 -23.10 -20.04
CA GLN A 166 -1.51 -24.05 -20.35
C GLN A 166 -1.20 -25.45 -19.76
N ASN A 167 -2.09 -26.37 -19.35
CA ASN A 167 -3.55 -26.49 -19.26
C ASN A 167 -3.86 -27.80 -18.49
N THR A 168 -4.80 -27.83 -17.54
CA THR A 168 -5.83 -28.89 -17.35
C THR A 168 -6.75 -28.56 -16.15
N SER A 169 -7.98 -28.12 -16.44
CA SER A 169 -9.21 -28.19 -15.61
C SER A 169 -9.25 -27.36 -14.29
N PRO A 170 -10.47 -26.98 -13.82
CA PRO A 170 -10.65 -25.76 -13.02
C PRO A 170 -10.33 -26.00 -11.55
N SER A 171 -9.10 -25.72 -11.17
CA SER A 171 -8.71 -25.44 -9.79
C SER A 171 -8.54 -23.95 -9.64
N THR A 172 -9.34 -23.35 -8.77
CA THR A 172 -9.23 -21.97 -8.28
C THR A 172 -7.78 -21.63 -7.92
N ASN A 173 -7.07 -20.89 -8.78
CA ASN A 173 -5.75 -20.35 -8.46
C ASN A 173 -5.85 -18.84 -8.28
N GLN A 174 -5.90 -18.44 -7.01
CA GLN A 174 -5.60 -17.09 -6.57
C GLN A 174 -4.16 -16.73 -6.97
N PRO A 175 -3.85 -15.46 -7.25
CA PRO A 175 -2.48 -15.02 -7.52
C PRO A 175 -1.57 -15.34 -6.33
N SER A 176 -0.38 -15.86 -6.62
CA SER A 176 0.64 -16.18 -5.63
C SER A 176 1.10 -14.91 -4.90
N GLN A 177 0.52 -14.67 -3.73
CA GLN A 177 1.00 -13.68 -2.78
C GLN A 177 2.44 -14.02 -2.41
N THR A 178 3.35 -13.04 -2.47
CA THR A 178 4.59 -13.12 -1.71
C THR A 178 4.18 -13.22 -0.25
N THR A 179 4.19 -14.41 0.33
CA THR A 179 3.73 -14.64 1.69
C THR A 179 4.64 -13.90 2.65
N MET A 180 4.13 -12.81 3.22
CA MET A 180 4.79 -12.06 4.28
C MET A 180 5.16 -13.05 5.40
N GLU A 181 6.45 -13.21 5.67
CA GLU A 181 6.89 -14.13 6.73
C GLU A 181 6.50 -13.57 8.10
N LEU A 182 5.57 -14.24 8.77
CA LEU A 182 5.08 -13.82 10.07
C LEU A 182 6.11 -14.12 11.16
N PRO A 183 6.35 -13.21 12.12
CA PRO A 183 7.31 -13.45 13.19
C PRO A 183 6.86 -14.60 14.09
N LYS A 184 7.83 -15.38 14.56
CA LYS A 184 7.58 -16.44 15.56
C LYS A 184 7.11 -15.87 16.91
N SER A 185 7.54 -14.66 17.24
CA SER A 185 7.16 -13.94 18.45
C SER A 185 7.25 -12.43 18.21
N TYR A 186 6.24 -11.69 18.65
CA TYR A 186 6.24 -10.23 18.59
C TYR A 186 7.06 -9.61 19.73
N ASN A 187 7.25 -10.32 20.84
CA ASN A 187 8.08 -9.86 21.97
C ASN A 187 9.55 -9.61 21.56
N THR A 188 10.03 -10.31 20.54
CA THR A 188 11.42 -10.24 20.05
C THR A 188 11.54 -9.48 18.73
N LEU A 189 10.43 -9.00 18.15
CA LEU A 189 10.45 -8.24 16.91
C LEU A 189 11.01 -6.85 17.19
N SER A 190 12.14 -6.53 16.55
CA SER A 190 12.80 -5.23 16.70
C SER A 190 12.32 -4.27 15.62
N LEU A 191 11.56 -3.25 16.01
CA LEU A 191 11.20 -2.13 15.16
C LEU A 191 11.62 -0.82 15.84
N PRO A 192 12.24 0.14 15.12
CA PRO A 192 12.66 1.40 15.72
C PRO A 192 11.51 2.14 16.42
N ASP A 193 11.81 2.74 17.58
CA ASP A 193 10.92 3.64 18.33
C ASP A 193 9.60 3.04 18.85
N ILE A 194 9.36 1.74 18.65
CA ILE A 194 8.21 1.03 19.20
C ILE A 194 8.62 -0.34 19.74
N LYS A 195 7.78 -0.92 20.61
CA LYS A 195 7.85 -2.31 21.03
C LYS A 195 6.53 -3.01 20.73
N LEU A 196 6.60 -4.31 20.46
CA LEU A 196 5.41 -5.16 20.46
C LEU A 196 5.48 -6.14 21.63
N SER A 197 4.32 -6.47 22.19
CA SER A 197 4.21 -7.43 23.29
C SER A 197 3.00 -8.33 23.12
N HIS A 198 3.17 -9.61 23.42
CA HIS A 198 2.05 -10.52 23.65
C HIS A 198 1.24 -10.08 24.87
N HIS A 199 0.02 -10.61 24.96
CA HIS A 199 -0.83 -10.48 26.14
C HIS A 199 -1.39 -11.85 26.55
N PRO A 200 -0.90 -12.45 27.64
CA PRO A 200 0.14 -11.94 28.54
C PRO A 200 1.54 -11.93 27.89
N ALA A 201 2.40 -11.00 28.31
CA ALA A 201 3.75 -10.83 27.76
C ALA A 201 4.65 -12.09 27.90
N SER A 202 4.37 -12.94 28.89
CA SER A 202 5.11 -14.18 29.13
C SER A 202 4.80 -15.30 28.12
N ALA A 203 3.81 -15.13 27.24
CA ALA A 203 3.45 -16.16 26.27
C ALA A 203 4.62 -16.43 25.29
N PRO A 204 4.99 -17.72 25.06
CA PRO A 204 6.10 -18.08 24.18
C PRO A 204 5.79 -17.81 22.70
N GLU A 205 4.50 -17.76 22.35
CA GLU A 205 3.99 -17.56 21.00
C GLU A 205 2.96 -16.42 20.98
N PRO A 206 2.71 -15.81 19.81
CA PRO A 206 1.71 -14.76 19.66
C PRO A 206 0.32 -15.16 20.15
N THR A 207 -0.25 -14.27 20.96
CA THR A 207 -1.59 -14.38 21.52
C THR A 207 -2.63 -13.65 20.67
N PRO A 208 -3.93 -13.91 20.86
CA PRO A 208 -5.01 -13.19 20.18
C PRO A 208 -4.99 -11.66 20.37
N VAL A 209 -4.41 -11.17 21.47
CA VAL A 209 -4.23 -9.75 21.73
C VAL A 209 -2.74 -9.41 21.69
N ILE A 210 -2.37 -8.41 20.91
CA ILE A 210 -0.99 -7.89 20.83
C ILE A 210 -0.99 -6.40 21.17
N LEU A 211 -0.04 -5.97 21.99
CA LEU A 211 0.21 -4.57 22.30
C LEU A 211 1.24 -4.00 21.31
N VAL A 212 0.97 -2.81 20.81
CA VAL A 212 1.91 -1.93 20.11
C VAL A 212 2.18 -0.75 21.03
N ILE A 213 3.45 -0.54 21.39
CA ILE A 213 3.87 0.38 22.44
C ILE A 213 4.82 1.41 21.85
N LEU A 214 4.50 2.70 21.91
CA LEU A 214 5.44 3.77 21.55
C LEU A 214 6.58 3.77 22.57
N ASP A 215 7.83 3.61 22.16
CA ASP A 215 8.94 3.32 23.07
C ASP A 215 10.12 4.28 22.86
N ARG A 216 9.87 5.55 23.19
CA ARG A 216 10.90 6.59 23.30
C ARG A 216 10.74 7.34 24.63
N PRO A 217 10.84 6.66 25.79
CA PRO A 217 10.49 7.26 27.08
C PRO A 217 11.31 8.51 27.40
N ALA A 218 12.59 8.56 27.01
CA ALA A 218 13.43 9.75 27.20
C ALA A 218 12.90 11.00 26.47
N GLN A 219 12.23 10.81 25.33
CA GLN A 219 11.58 11.86 24.54
C GLN A 219 10.06 11.89 24.75
N LYS A 220 9.56 11.23 25.80
CA LYS A 220 8.13 11.11 26.12
C LYS A 220 7.30 10.59 24.94
N ASN A 221 7.88 9.71 24.12
CA ASN A 221 7.29 9.16 22.91
C ASN A 221 6.99 10.19 21.81
N ALA A 222 7.79 11.25 21.70
CA ALA A 222 7.71 12.16 20.55
C ALA A 222 7.84 11.39 19.22
N PHE A 223 7.01 11.75 18.25
CA PHE A 223 6.80 11.01 17.01
C PHE A 223 7.91 11.28 15.98
N THR A 224 8.41 10.24 15.34
CA THR A 224 9.49 10.30 14.35
C THR A 224 9.07 9.60 13.04
N THR A 225 9.79 9.87 11.94
CA THR A 225 9.61 9.12 10.68
C THR A 225 9.93 7.62 10.84
N ALA A 226 10.88 7.27 11.72
CA ALA A 226 11.20 5.87 12.01
C ALA A 226 10.03 5.17 12.73
N MET A 227 9.45 5.82 13.74
CA MET A 227 8.24 5.36 14.43
C MET A 227 7.07 5.19 13.46
N ALA A 228 6.87 6.14 12.53
CA ALA A 228 5.82 6.05 11.51
C ALA A 228 5.93 4.78 10.66
N ARG A 229 7.14 4.50 10.15
CA ARG A 229 7.43 3.28 9.36
C ARG A 229 7.22 2.02 10.21
N SER A 230 7.75 2.01 11.43
CA SER A 230 7.59 0.89 12.35
C SER A 230 6.12 0.60 12.68
N LEU A 231 5.30 1.63 12.91
CA LEU A 231 3.87 1.48 13.17
C LEU A 231 3.14 0.93 11.95
N ALA A 232 3.45 1.42 10.74
CA ALA A 232 2.89 0.89 9.50
C ALA A 232 3.22 -0.60 9.33
N THR A 233 4.50 -0.97 9.44
CA THR A 233 4.97 -2.36 9.39
C THR A 233 4.28 -3.24 10.45
N ALA A 234 4.15 -2.74 11.69
CA ALA A 234 3.46 -3.46 12.76
C ALA A 234 1.99 -3.72 12.42
N PHE A 235 1.25 -2.72 11.94
CA PHE A 235 -0.15 -2.90 11.57
C PHE A 235 -0.33 -3.85 10.39
N ASP A 236 0.57 -3.83 9.41
CA ASP A 236 0.53 -4.76 8.26
C ASP A 236 0.77 -6.21 8.72
N LEU A 237 1.80 -6.46 9.54
CA LEU A 237 2.09 -7.78 10.11
C LEU A 237 0.91 -8.31 10.94
N LEU A 238 0.39 -7.49 11.86
CA LEU A 238 -0.72 -7.87 12.73
C LEU A 238 -2.03 -8.06 11.96
N SER A 239 -2.21 -7.34 10.85
CA SER A 239 -3.35 -7.51 9.94
C SER A 239 -3.32 -8.87 9.26
N ALA A 240 -2.14 -9.28 8.77
CA ALA A 240 -1.94 -10.54 8.07
C ALA A 240 -1.95 -11.76 9.02
N ASP A 241 -1.57 -11.60 10.29
CA ASP A 241 -1.43 -12.71 11.22
C ASP A 241 -2.79 -13.28 11.67
N PRO A 242 -3.14 -14.54 11.34
CA PRO A 242 -4.39 -15.16 11.75
C PRO A 242 -4.45 -15.45 13.26
N ARG A 243 -3.30 -15.49 13.95
CA ARG A 243 -3.23 -15.68 15.41
C ARG A 243 -3.75 -14.46 16.17
N VAL A 244 -3.66 -13.28 15.56
CA VAL A 244 -4.06 -12.00 16.15
C VAL A 244 -5.53 -11.70 15.87
N ARG A 245 -6.23 -11.20 16.89
CA ARG A 245 -7.66 -10.90 16.88
C ARG A 245 -7.98 -9.47 17.29
N ALA A 246 -7.16 -8.85 18.14
CA ALA A 246 -7.27 -7.44 18.51
C ALA A 246 -5.89 -6.85 18.80
N VAL A 247 -5.76 -5.53 18.62
CA VAL A 247 -4.51 -4.79 18.87
C VAL A 247 -4.76 -3.70 19.89
N VAL A 248 -3.84 -3.51 20.83
CA VAL A 248 -3.86 -2.37 21.77
C VAL A 248 -2.69 -1.44 21.44
N LEU A 249 -2.96 -0.17 21.15
CA LEU A 249 -1.92 0.85 20.95
C LEU A 249 -1.77 1.69 22.22
N THR A 250 -0.57 1.77 22.81
CA THR A 250 -0.30 2.60 23.99
C THR A 250 1.09 3.23 23.99
N GLY A 251 1.38 4.12 24.95
CA GLY A 251 2.70 4.70 25.15
C GLY A 251 3.48 3.96 26.23
N SER A 252 4.79 3.86 26.07
CA SER A 252 5.69 3.36 27.11
C SER A 252 5.76 4.32 28.31
N ASP A 253 6.25 3.78 29.41
CA ASP A 253 6.59 4.50 30.64
C ASP A 253 5.42 5.34 31.22
N PRO A 254 4.59 4.73 32.09
CA PRO A 254 3.47 5.44 32.71
C PRO A 254 3.89 6.62 33.58
N ALA A 255 5.16 6.71 34.00
CA ALA A 255 5.66 7.84 34.80
C ALA A 255 5.73 9.15 33.98
N ASN A 256 5.84 9.07 32.65
CA ASN A 256 5.89 10.25 31.78
C ASN A 256 4.57 11.00 31.65
N ARG A 257 3.45 10.37 32.05
CA ARG A 257 2.08 10.92 31.96
C ARG A 257 1.75 11.52 30.58
N THR A 258 2.45 11.06 29.55
CA THR A 258 2.40 11.52 28.17
C THR A 258 2.35 10.29 27.29
N PHE A 259 1.29 10.19 26.48
CA PHE A 259 1.16 9.16 25.47
C PHE A 259 2.07 9.51 24.28
N CYS A 260 1.91 10.70 23.71
CA CYS A 260 2.75 11.26 22.65
C CYS A 260 2.53 12.78 22.55
N PRO A 261 3.58 13.63 22.70
CA PRO A 261 3.45 15.08 22.70
C PRO A 261 3.33 15.70 21.30
N GLY A 262 3.39 14.89 20.25
CA GLY A 262 3.43 15.33 18.86
C GLY A 262 4.75 14.93 18.18
N ALA A 263 5.04 15.56 17.04
CA ALA A 263 6.28 15.35 16.31
C ALA A 263 7.50 15.75 17.16
N ASP A 264 8.56 14.97 17.05
CA ASP A 264 9.85 15.29 17.64
C ASP A 264 10.46 16.51 16.93
N LEU A 265 10.42 17.66 17.59
CA LEU A 265 10.89 18.93 17.03
C LEU A 265 12.42 19.05 17.05
N ASP A 266 13.11 18.26 17.89
CA ASP A 266 14.57 18.31 18.01
C ASP A 266 15.25 17.65 16.81
N ILE A 267 14.55 16.71 16.15
CA ILE A 267 14.97 16.08 14.89
C ILE A 267 14.59 16.95 13.67
N GLY A 268 13.69 17.93 13.86
CA GLY A 268 13.19 18.82 12.81
C GLY A 268 12.16 18.18 11.88
N PHE A 269 11.55 19.00 11.02
CA PHE A 269 10.60 18.55 10.01
C PHE A 269 11.32 18.35 8.67
N SER A 270 11.68 17.12 8.33
CA SER A 270 12.12 16.81 6.97
C SER A 270 10.89 16.62 6.07
N VAL A 271 10.36 17.72 5.52
CA VAL A 271 9.30 17.67 4.52
C VAL A 271 9.92 17.35 3.16
N GLY A 272 9.54 16.23 2.56
CA GLY A 272 9.94 15.85 1.20
C GLY A 272 11.38 15.37 1.00
N GLY A 273 12.35 15.69 1.85
CA GLY A 273 13.76 15.40 1.51
C GLY A 273 14.18 16.05 0.18
N ASP A 274 15.42 15.84 -0.25
CA ASP A 274 15.88 16.39 -1.53
C ASP A 274 15.23 15.62 -2.69
N GLY A 275 14.28 16.27 -3.39
CA GLY A 275 13.76 15.79 -4.67
C GLY A 275 12.36 15.15 -4.68
N VAL A 276 11.66 15.02 -3.55
CA VAL A 276 10.25 14.56 -3.59
C VAL A 276 9.35 15.69 -4.07
N ALA A 277 8.65 15.46 -5.19
CA ALA A 277 7.67 16.40 -5.71
C ALA A 277 6.49 16.54 -4.73
N ARG A 278 5.90 17.74 -4.68
CA ARG A 278 4.74 18.05 -3.81
C ARG A 278 3.62 17.02 -3.93
N ASP A 279 3.30 16.57 -5.15
CA ASP A 279 2.18 15.67 -5.42
C ASP A 279 2.46 14.21 -5.03
N ASP A 280 3.74 13.88 -4.82
CA ASP A 280 4.22 12.59 -4.33
C ASP A 280 4.46 12.57 -2.82
N TYR A 281 4.56 13.74 -2.18
CA TYR A 281 4.69 13.82 -0.74
C TYR A 281 3.45 13.29 -0.03
N ARG A 282 3.68 12.48 1.01
CA ARG A 282 2.67 11.92 1.89
C ARG A 282 3.12 12.13 3.33
N ASP A 283 2.21 12.61 4.18
CA ASP A 283 2.54 12.90 5.57
C ASP A 283 2.67 11.61 6.39
N THR A 284 3.70 11.52 7.23
CA THR A 284 4.01 10.29 7.98
C THR A 284 2.93 9.91 8.99
N GLY A 285 2.21 10.88 9.55
CA GLY A 285 1.03 10.63 10.38
C GLY A 285 -0.10 9.95 9.59
N GLY A 286 -0.28 10.34 8.33
CA GLY A 286 -1.23 9.77 7.37
C GLY A 286 -0.91 8.32 7.03
N HIS A 287 0.37 7.96 6.94
CA HIS A 287 0.80 6.58 6.73
C HIS A 287 0.31 5.70 7.88
N VAL A 288 0.54 6.13 9.13
CA VAL A 288 0.10 5.42 10.34
C VAL A 288 -1.42 5.34 10.42
N ALA A 289 -2.10 6.47 10.17
CA ALA A 289 -3.55 6.53 10.24
C ALA A 289 -4.22 5.59 9.22
N LEU A 290 -3.70 5.54 8.00
CA LEU A 290 -4.18 4.64 6.95
C LEU A 290 -3.81 3.17 7.23
N ALA A 291 -2.61 2.89 7.75
CA ALA A 291 -2.23 1.53 8.15
C ALA A 291 -3.16 1.00 9.25
N MET A 292 -3.43 1.80 10.28
CA MET A 292 -4.40 1.47 11.33
C MET A 292 -5.82 1.29 10.77
N HIS A 293 -6.26 2.19 9.89
CA HIS A 293 -7.59 2.12 9.26
C HIS A 293 -7.76 0.90 8.36
N ARG A 294 -6.69 0.41 7.73
CA ARG A 294 -6.68 -0.76 6.86
C ARG A 294 -6.48 -2.07 7.62
N CYS A 295 -5.85 -2.03 8.79
CA CYS A 295 -5.59 -3.21 9.62
C CYS A 295 -6.86 -4.04 9.83
N ALA A 296 -6.83 -5.31 9.44
CA ALA A 296 -7.99 -6.19 9.50
C ALA A 296 -8.49 -6.43 10.93
N LYS A 297 -7.65 -6.15 11.93
CA LYS A 297 -7.96 -6.34 13.35
C LYS A 297 -8.44 -5.01 13.96
N PRO A 298 -9.44 -5.04 14.86
CA PRO A 298 -9.83 -3.85 15.62
C PRO A 298 -8.68 -3.38 16.52
N VAL A 299 -8.42 -2.07 16.48
CA VAL A 299 -7.40 -1.41 17.29
C VAL A 299 -8.07 -0.64 18.43
N VAL A 300 -7.66 -0.92 19.66
CA VAL A 300 -8.03 -0.20 20.87
C VAL A 300 -6.89 0.75 21.24
N ALA A 301 -7.10 2.06 21.11
CA ALA A 301 -6.12 3.05 21.51
C ALA A 301 -6.23 3.33 23.02
N ALA A 302 -5.18 2.98 23.77
CA ALA A 302 -5.03 3.21 25.20
C ALA A 302 -4.15 4.45 25.43
N VAL A 303 -4.79 5.63 25.40
CA VAL A 303 -4.15 6.94 25.54
C VAL A 303 -3.85 7.19 27.04
N ASN A 304 -2.78 6.57 27.53
CA ASN A 304 -2.39 6.51 28.94
C ASN A 304 -1.81 7.83 29.51
N GLY A 305 -1.79 8.90 28.72
CA GLY A 305 -1.32 10.21 29.13
C GLY A 305 -1.69 11.30 28.13
N SER A 306 -1.04 12.46 28.23
CA SER A 306 -1.28 13.60 27.32
C SER A 306 -0.95 13.25 25.86
N ALA A 307 -1.77 13.73 24.93
CA ALA A 307 -1.69 13.46 23.49
C ALA A 307 -1.90 14.76 22.70
N VAL A 308 -0.91 15.16 21.90
CA VAL A 308 -0.93 16.45 21.20
C VAL A 308 -0.44 16.29 19.75
N GLY A 309 -1.04 17.04 18.81
CA GLY A 309 -0.68 16.98 17.38
C GLY A 309 -0.86 15.58 16.81
N VAL A 310 0.18 15.05 16.15
CA VAL A 310 0.19 13.66 15.63
C VAL A 310 -0.10 12.62 16.72
N GLY A 311 0.28 12.90 17.97
CA GLY A 311 -0.04 12.06 19.13
C GLY A 311 -1.54 11.87 19.35
N MET A 312 -2.35 12.86 18.95
CA MET A 312 -3.81 12.78 19.02
C MET A 312 -4.45 12.33 17.70
N THR A 313 -3.94 12.79 16.56
CA THR A 313 -4.55 12.47 15.27
C THR A 313 -4.30 11.04 14.83
N MET A 314 -3.16 10.43 15.19
CA MET A 314 -2.86 9.03 14.82
C MET A 314 -3.80 8.00 15.44
N VAL A 315 -4.50 8.32 16.54
CA VAL A 315 -5.44 7.40 17.21
C VAL A 315 -6.90 7.59 16.79
N LEU A 316 -7.20 8.58 15.94
CA LEU A 316 -8.55 8.82 15.44
C LEU A 316 -9.13 7.67 14.59
N PRO A 317 -8.33 6.88 13.85
CA PRO A 317 -8.86 5.72 13.12
C PRO A 317 -9.17 4.50 14.00
N ALA A 318 -8.74 4.50 15.28
CA ALA A 318 -8.94 3.37 16.18
C ALA A 318 -10.44 3.03 16.33
N ALA A 319 -10.75 1.75 16.52
CA ALA A 319 -12.11 1.29 16.72
C ALA A 319 -12.64 1.76 18.08
N VAL A 320 -11.81 1.67 19.13
CA VAL A 320 -12.11 2.14 20.48
C VAL A 320 -10.98 3.00 21.00
N ARG A 321 -11.31 4.05 21.77
CA ARG A 321 -10.36 4.95 22.43
C ARG A 321 -10.66 5.00 23.93
N VAL A 322 -9.68 4.61 24.74
CA VAL A 322 -9.66 4.72 26.20
C VAL A 322 -8.63 5.79 26.56
N VAL A 323 -8.96 6.70 27.46
CA VAL A 323 -8.05 7.82 27.81
C VAL A 323 -7.93 8.03 29.31
N SER A 324 -6.74 8.45 29.73
CA SER A 324 -6.48 8.91 31.09
C SER A 324 -7.31 10.15 31.41
N ASP A 325 -8.01 10.16 32.54
CA ASP A 325 -8.74 11.31 33.07
C ASP A 325 -7.87 12.56 33.31
N ALA A 326 -6.57 12.35 33.48
CA ALA A 326 -5.56 13.39 33.66
C ALA A 326 -4.92 13.86 32.34
N ALA A 327 -5.28 13.29 31.19
CA ALA A 327 -4.68 13.62 29.90
C ALA A 327 -4.93 15.08 29.49
N LYS A 328 -3.94 15.65 28.82
CA LYS A 328 -4.07 16.91 28.08
C LYS A 328 -4.10 16.60 26.58
N LEU A 329 -5.15 17.04 25.91
CA LEU A 329 -5.48 16.70 24.53
C LEU A 329 -5.44 17.95 23.66
N GLY A 330 -4.70 17.94 22.55
CA GLY A 330 -4.52 19.15 21.75
C GLY A 330 -4.37 18.91 20.25
N PHE A 331 -5.20 19.58 19.46
CA PHE A 331 -5.06 19.68 18.00
C PHE A 331 -4.40 21.02 17.65
N VAL A 332 -3.12 21.18 18.00
CA VAL A 332 -2.43 22.47 18.14
C VAL A 332 -1.87 23.07 16.85
N PHE A 333 -2.25 22.55 15.68
CA PHE A 333 -1.67 22.86 14.38
C PHE A 333 -1.63 24.36 14.05
N ALA A 334 -2.77 25.05 14.19
CA ALA A 334 -2.88 26.48 13.91
C ALA A 334 -1.98 27.34 14.80
N ARG A 335 -1.72 26.91 16.06
CA ARG A 335 -0.79 27.61 16.96
C ARG A 335 0.68 27.46 16.55
N ARG A 336 0.97 26.54 15.63
CA ARG A 336 2.31 26.30 15.07
C ARG A 336 2.41 26.66 13.58
N GLY A 337 1.39 27.31 13.02
CA GLY A 337 1.40 27.74 11.62
C GLY A 337 1.36 26.59 10.61
N ILE A 338 0.88 25.41 11.02
CA ILE A 338 0.70 24.24 10.14
C ILE A 338 -0.77 23.82 10.09
N THR A 339 -1.09 22.94 9.15
CA THR A 339 -2.44 22.39 8.98
C THR A 339 -2.61 21.03 9.65
N MET A 340 -3.85 20.56 9.68
CA MET A 340 -4.23 19.21 10.09
C MET A 340 -3.56 18.14 9.20
N GLU A 341 -3.14 17.03 9.80
CA GLU A 341 -2.48 15.89 9.14
C GLU A 341 -3.08 14.55 9.60
N ALA A 342 -2.46 13.41 9.30
CA ALA A 342 -2.89 12.08 9.74
C ALA A 342 -4.36 11.75 9.45
N CYS A 343 -4.84 12.18 8.28
CA CYS A 343 -6.25 12.04 7.87
C CYS A 343 -7.25 12.65 8.88
N SER A 344 -6.82 13.52 9.79
CA SER A 344 -7.68 14.03 10.87
C SER A 344 -8.84 14.90 10.37
N SER A 345 -8.73 15.48 9.17
CA SER A 345 -9.83 16.20 8.51
C SER A 345 -10.97 15.27 8.11
N PHE A 346 -10.70 13.97 7.94
CA PHE A 346 -11.71 12.95 7.70
C PHE A 346 -12.30 12.42 9.00
N PHE A 347 -11.45 11.97 9.93
CA PHE A 347 -11.89 11.27 11.14
C PHE A 347 -12.47 12.20 12.22
N LEU A 348 -11.79 13.29 12.56
CA LEU A 348 -12.19 14.16 13.69
C LEU A 348 -13.63 14.68 13.56
N PRO A 349 -14.06 15.30 12.44
CA PRO A 349 -15.43 15.79 12.32
C PRO A 349 -16.48 14.67 12.31
N ARG A 350 -16.14 13.44 11.90
CA ARG A 350 -17.05 12.29 11.98
C ARG A 350 -17.24 11.79 13.41
N LEU A 351 -16.25 11.96 14.27
CA LEU A 351 -16.29 11.52 15.67
C LEU A 351 -16.96 12.53 16.60
N ILE A 352 -16.71 13.83 16.40
CA ILE A 352 -17.20 14.88 17.31
C ILE A 352 -18.06 15.93 16.61
N GLY A 353 -18.36 15.80 15.32
CA GLY A 353 -19.10 16.80 14.56
C GLY A 353 -18.22 17.99 14.15
N THR A 354 -18.52 18.56 12.97
CA THR A 354 -17.71 19.59 12.32
C THR A 354 -17.53 20.85 13.18
N ALA A 355 -18.56 21.30 13.90
CA ALA A 355 -18.47 22.52 14.72
C ALA A 355 -17.45 22.40 15.87
N ARG A 356 -17.45 21.27 16.59
CA ARG A 356 -16.49 21.03 17.68
C ARG A 356 -15.08 20.81 17.14
N ALA A 357 -14.96 20.08 16.02
CA ALA A 357 -13.69 19.89 15.33
C ALA A 357 -13.07 21.23 14.90
N LEU A 358 -13.82 22.09 14.21
CA LEU A 358 -13.37 23.43 13.81
C LEU A 358 -12.92 24.26 15.01
N HIS A 359 -13.70 24.28 16.10
CA HIS A 359 -13.32 25.00 17.31
C HIS A 359 -11.93 24.53 17.81
N LEU A 360 -11.73 23.22 17.97
CA LEU A 360 -10.46 22.68 18.44
C LEU A 360 -9.28 23.04 17.52
N VAL A 361 -9.40 22.83 16.21
CA VAL A 361 -8.29 23.02 15.26
C VAL A 361 -8.01 24.49 14.98
N THR A 362 -9.02 25.37 15.00
CA THR A 362 -8.84 26.82 14.82
C THR A 362 -8.21 27.46 16.04
N THR A 363 -8.67 27.10 17.24
CA THR A 363 -8.12 27.69 18.49
C THR A 363 -6.80 27.05 18.93
N GLY A 364 -6.56 25.80 18.51
CA GLY A 364 -5.46 24.96 18.98
C GLY A 364 -5.43 24.78 20.50
N GLN A 365 -6.58 24.94 21.19
CA GLN A 365 -6.62 24.85 22.65
C GLN A 365 -6.35 23.42 23.13
N VAL A 366 -5.79 23.32 24.33
CA VAL A 366 -5.54 22.04 25.01
C VAL A 366 -6.62 21.82 26.04
N VAL A 367 -7.32 20.68 25.96
CA VAL A 367 -8.47 20.36 26.80
C VAL A 367 -8.25 19.04 27.55
N GLY A 368 -9.03 18.83 28.62
CA GLY A 368 -9.12 17.52 29.26
C GLY A 368 -10.12 16.59 28.54
N PRO A 369 -10.10 15.29 28.84
CA PRO A 369 -10.94 14.28 28.17
C PRO A 369 -12.44 14.45 28.43
N ARG A 370 -12.84 15.13 29.50
CA ARG A 370 -14.24 15.42 29.86
C ARG A 370 -14.75 16.77 29.31
N HIS A 371 -13.96 17.45 28.49
CA HIS A 371 -14.37 18.74 27.94
C HIS A 371 -15.39 18.56 26.82
N ARG A 372 -16.42 19.42 26.76
CA ARG A 372 -17.53 19.36 25.77
C ARG A 372 -17.09 19.28 24.30
N LEU A 373 -15.90 19.81 23.98
CA LEU A 373 -15.38 19.81 22.61
C LEU A 373 -14.87 18.43 22.16
N VAL A 374 -14.53 17.54 23.09
CA VAL A 374 -14.07 16.17 22.81
C VAL A 374 -15.06 15.11 23.29
N GLU A 375 -16.26 15.53 23.71
CA GLU A 375 -17.32 14.63 24.11
C GLU A 375 -17.73 13.71 22.94
N GLY A 376 -17.77 12.40 23.18
CA GLY A 376 -17.98 11.38 22.16
C GLY A 376 -16.69 10.89 21.47
N LEU A 377 -15.54 11.53 21.71
CA LEU A 377 -14.27 11.07 21.14
C LEU A 377 -13.74 9.78 21.79
N PHE A 378 -13.96 9.63 23.11
CA PHE A 378 -13.47 8.51 23.91
C PHE A 378 -14.64 7.65 24.38
N GLY A 379 -14.49 6.33 24.26
CA GLY A 379 -15.46 5.38 24.81
C GLY A 379 -15.36 5.27 26.33
N GLU A 380 -14.14 5.43 26.86
CA GLU A 380 -13.85 5.32 28.30
C GLU A 380 -12.88 6.41 28.74
N VAL A 381 -13.16 7.03 29.89
CA VAL A 381 -12.29 8.00 30.56
C VAL A 381 -12.02 7.50 31.99
N VAL A 382 -10.82 6.98 32.21
CA VAL A 382 -10.45 6.25 33.44
C VAL A 382 -9.17 6.81 34.06
N PRO A 383 -8.86 6.53 35.33
CA PRO A 383 -7.58 6.93 35.93
C PRO A 383 -6.38 6.42 35.11
N ALA A 384 -5.27 7.15 35.12
CA ALA A 384 -4.09 6.84 34.29
C ALA A 384 -3.59 5.38 34.40
N GLY A 385 -3.60 4.80 35.60
CA GLY A 385 -3.19 3.42 35.84
C GLY A 385 -4.15 2.36 35.29
N GLU A 386 -5.40 2.74 35.01
CA GLU A 386 -6.46 1.84 34.53
C GLU A 386 -6.63 1.86 33.01
N VAL A 387 -5.94 2.76 32.29
CA VAL A 387 -6.11 2.94 30.84
C VAL A 387 -5.72 1.68 30.06
N VAL A 388 -4.53 1.14 30.31
CA VAL A 388 -4.05 -0.08 29.64
C VAL A 388 -4.84 -1.31 30.09
N PRO A 389 -5.09 -1.55 31.40
CA PRO A 389 -5.98 -2.63 31.84
C PRO A 389 -7.37 -2.60 31.20
N THR A 390 -7.99 -1.42 31.12
CA THR A 390 -9.32 -1.26 30.50
C THR A 390 -9.28 -1.57 29.01
N ALA A 391 -8.26 -1.07 28.30
CA ALA A 391 -8.09 -1.35 26.88
C ALA A 391 -7.83 -2.84 26.59
N LEU A 392 -7.04 -3.50 27.45
CA LEU A 392 -6.78 -4.94 27.36
C LEU A 392 -8.06 -5.74 27.57
N ARG A 393 -8.88 -5.42 28.58
CA ARG A 393 -10.17 -6.07 28.80
C ARG A 393 -11.09 -5.98 27.57
N ILE A 394 -11.17 -4.81 26.94
CA ILE A 394 -11.95 -4.61 25.72
C ILE A 394 -11.37 -5.45 24.57
N ALA A 395 -10.05 -5.48 24.41
CA ALA A 395 -9.39 -6.27 23.37
C ALA A 395 -9.57 -7.79 23.58
N GLU A 396 -9.53 -8.25 24.83
CA GLU A 396 -9.80 -9.65 25.21
C GLU A 396 -11.25 -10.04 24.90
N GLU A 397 -12.21 -9.17 25.23
CA GLU A 397 -13.64 -9.38 24.92
C GLU A 397 -13.87 -9.49 23.41
N ILE A 398 -13.28 -8.57 22.63
CA ILE A 398 -13.30 -8.63 21.18
C ILE A 398 -12.71 -9.96 20.68
N ALA A 399 -11.53 -10.33 21.16
CA ALA A 399 -10.82 -11.53 20.73
C ALA A 399 -11.59 -12.82 21.06
N ALA A 400 -12.28 -12.85 22.21
CA ALA A 400 -13.02 -14.00 22.68
C ALA A 400 -14.41 -14.15 22.05
N SER A 401 -15.06 -13.04 21.65
CA SER A 401 -16.51 -13.04 21.42
C SER A 401 -16.97 -12.48 20.07
N THR A 402 -16.06 -12.04 19.19
CA THR A 402 -16.47 -11.39 17.92
C THR A 402 -15.84 -12.03 16.69
N SER A 403 -16.55 -12.07 15.56
CA SER A 403 -15.99 -12.49 14.28
C SER A 403 -15.04 -11.42 13.71
N GLY A 404 -13.82 -11.83 13.36
CA GLY A 404 -12.84 -10.94 12.73
C GLY A 404 -13.33 -10.39 11.39
N VAL A 405 -14.02 -11.22 10.59
CA VAL A 405 -14.61 -10.79 9.31
C VAL A 405 -15.74 -9.79 9.54
N SER A 406 -16.69 -10.10 10.42
CA SER A 406 -17.82 -9.20 10.69
C SER A 406 -17.36 -7.84 11.20
N THR A 407 -16.42 -7.81 12.15
CA THR A 407 -15.89 -6.54 12.70
C THR A 407 -15.20 -5.70 11.62
N ARG A 408 -14.44 -6.32 10.72
CA ARG A 408 -13.79 -5.64 9.60
C ARG A 408 -14.81 -5.05 8.61
N VAL A 409 -15.76 -5.87 8.17
CA VAL A 409 -16.76 -5.52 7.15
C VAL A 409 -17.72 -4.45 7.67
N MET A 410 -18.17 -4.53 8.93
CA MET A 410 -18.98 -3.47 9.55
C MET A 410 -18.24 -2.14 9.58
N ARG A 411 -16.95 -2.15 9.95
CA ARG A 411 -16.13 -0.93 9.93
C ARG A 411 -16.02 -0.34 8.53
N ASP A 412 -15.82 -1.18 7.51
CA ASP A 412 -15.78 -0.73 6.12
C ASP A 412 -17.11 -0.14 5.67
N MET A 413 -18.25 -0.73 6.02
CA MET A 413 -19.56 -0.18 5.63
C MET A 413 -19.78 1.21 6.23
N MET A 414 -19.30 1.45 7.46
CA MET A 414 -19.41 2.76 8.10
C MET A 414 -18.54 3.85 7.45
N TYR A 415 -17.33 3.51 6.96
CA TYR A 415 -16.38 4.49 6.44
C TYR A 415 -16.31 4.58 4.92
N LEU A 416 -16.64 3.48 4.23
CA LEU A 416 -16.51 3.28 2.79
C LEU A 416 -17.87 2.83 2.19
N GLY A 417 -18.96 3.03 2.93
CA GLY A 417 -20.32 2.86 2.43
C GLY A 417 -20.77 4.03 1.54
N PRO A 418 -21.91 3.87 0.87
CA PRO A 418 -22.44 4.85 -0.06
C PRO A 418 -23.13 6.04 0.65
N GLY A 419 -23.58 7.02 -0.13
CA GLY A 419 -24.07 8.30 0.39
C GLY A 419 -25.54 8.35 0.78
N THR A 420 -26.32 7.33 0.42
CA THR A 420 -27.78 7.27 0.66
C THR A 420 -28.21 5.99 1.38
N PRO A 421 -29.35 6.01 2.10
CA PRO A 421 -29.89 4.80 2.74
C PRO A 421 -30.21 3.67 1.76
N GLU A 422 -30.72 3.99 0.57
CA GLU A 422 -31.07 3.01 -0.46
C GLU A 422 -29.82 2.30 -0.99
N GLU A 423 -28.77 3.05 -1.31
CA GLU A 423 -27.48 2.46 -1.72
C GLU A 423 -26.87 1.65 -0.56
N ALA A 424 -26.99 2.13 0.68
CA ALA A 424 -26.48 1.41 1.85
C ALA A 424 -27.21 0.07 2.00
N HIS A 425 -28.53 0.05 1.86
CA HIS A 425 -29.32 -1.19 1.91
C HIS A 425 -28.93 -2.18 0.80
N LEU A 426 -28.67 -1.71 -0.42
CA LEU A 426 -28.21 -2.57 -1.52
C LEU A 426 -26.86 -3.22 -1.20
N LEU A 427 -25.91 -2.44 -0.69
CA LEU A 427 -24.62 -2.94 -0.24
C LEU A 427 -24.78 -3.94 0.91
N GLU A 428 -25.47 -3.54 1.97
CA GLU A 428 -25.70 -4.35 3.17
C GLU A 428 -26.38 -5.66 2.84
N SER A 429 -27.38 -5.66 1.96
CA SER A 429 -28.10 -6.88 1.57
C SER A 429 -27.18 -7.90 0.90
N SER A 430 -26.31 -7.46 -0.02
CA SER A 430 -25.35 -8.34 -0.69
C SER A 430 -24.31 -8.87 0.30
N VAL A 431 -23.76 -7.98 1.15
CA VAL A 431 -22.79 -8.38 2.18
C VAL A 431 -23.41 -9.37 3.16
N LEU A 432 -24.60 -9.04 3.69
CA LEU A 432 -25.30 -9.85 4.68
C LEU A 432 -25.67 -11.23 4.13
N TYR A 433 -26.06 -11.32 2.86
CA TYR A 433 -26.31 -12.60 2.19
C TYR A 433 -25.07 -13.51 2.23
N ASP A 434 -23.90 -13.00 1.87
CA ASP A 434 -22.64 -13.76 1.95
C ASP A 434 -22.32 -14.15 3.39
N MET A 435 -22.48 -13.21 4.33
CA MET A 435 -22.21 -13.45 5.75
C MET A 435 -23.13 -14.53 6.35
N PHE A 436 -24.40 -14.63 5.92
CA PHE A 436 -25.32 -15.70 6.35
C PHE A 436 -24.87 -17.10 5.93
N HIS A 437 -24.12 -17.21 4.83
CA HIS A 437 -23.59 -18.47 4.33
C HIS A 437 -22.16 -18.76 4.84
N GLY A 438 -21.54 -17.78 5.50
CA GLY A 438 -20.19 -17.85 6.05
C GLY A 438 -20.04 -18.79 7.26
N ARG A 439 -18.81 -19.25 7.49
CA ARG A 439 -18.49 -20.20 8.57
C ARG A 439 -18.75 -19.63 9.97
N ASP A 440 -18.48 -18.34 10.17
CA ASP A 440 -18.64 -17.70 11.46
C ASP A 440 -20.12 -17.56 11.83
N MET A 441 -21.03 -17.42 10.86
CA MET A 441 -22.46 -17.47 11.13
C MET A 441 -22.87 -18.85 11.66
N LYS A 442 -22.45 -19.93 10.97
CA LYS A 442 -22.73 -21.31 11.39
C LYS A 442 -22.25 -21.58 12.81
N GLU A 443 -21.03 -21.13 13.13
CA GLU A 443 -20.47 -21.23 14.49
C GLU A 443 -21.23 -20.37 15.50
N GLY A 444 -21.68 -19.17 15.12
CA GLY A 444 -22.52 -18.32 15.96
C GLY A 444 -23.83 -19.01 16.35
N VAL A 445 -24.51 -19.64 15.39
CA VAL A 445 -25.73 -20.43 15.65
C VAL A 445 -25.42 -21.64 16.52
N ALA A 446 -24.39 -22.43 16.18
CA ALA A 446 -24.04 -23.63 16.92
C ALA A 446 -23.69 -23.31 18.38
N SER A 447 -22.80 -22.35 18.61
CA SER A 447 -22.37 -21.96 19.96
C SER A 447 -23.53 -21.41 20.81
N PHE A 448 -24.45 -20.65 20.21
CA PHE A 448 -25.65 -20.17 20.89
C PHE A 448 -26.57 -21.31 21.32
N MET A 449 -26.87 -22.25 20.42
CA MET A 449 -27.72 -23.41 20.72
C MET A 449 -27.09 -24.34 21.76
N GLU A 450 -25.77 -24.51 21.70
CA GLU A 450 -24.97 -25.34 22.62
C GLU A 450 -24.63 -24.62 23.95
N LYS A 451 -24.96 -23.33 24.08
CA LYS A 451 -24.66 -22.49 25.26
C LYS A 451 -23.17 -22.50 25.65
N ARG A 452 -22.29 -22.42 24.65
CA ARG A 452 -20.84 -22.33 24.84
C ARG A 452 -20.28 -21.05 24.21
N PRO A 453 -19.05 -20.62 24.58
CA PRO A 453 -18.37 -19.56 23.86
C PRO A 453 -18.18 -19.90 22.37
N ALA A 454 -18.38 -18.90 21.51
CA ALA A 454 -18.15 -19.01 20.08
C ALA A 454 -16.65 -19.11 19.76
N ARG A 455 -16.32 -19.86 18.72
CA ARG A 455 -14.96 -20.07 18.21
C ARG A 455 -14.89 -19.61 16.77
N PHE A 456 -15.05 -18.31 16.56
CA PHE A 456 -14.95 -17.70 15.24
C PHE A 456 -13.54 -17.89 14.67
N ARG A 457 -13.47 -18.47 13.47
CA ARG A 457 -12.23 -18.79 12.75
C ARG A 457 -12.16 -18.11 11.39
N GLY A 458 -13.19 -17.32 11.03
CA GLY A 458 -13.21 -16.58 9.79
C GLY A 458 -12.04 -15.63 9.65
N THR A 459 -11.43 -15.59 8.46
CA THR A 459 -10.37 -14.63 8.10
C THR A 459 -10.80 -13.80 6.90
N MET A 460 -10.27 -12.57 6.76
CA MET A 460 -10.56 -11.76 5.56
C MET A 460 -9.94 -12.33 4.28
N GLU A 461 -8.97 -13.22 4.41
CA GLU A 461 -8.34 -13.89 3.27
C GLU A 461 -9.24 -14.98 2.68
N GLU A 462 -9.84 -15.80 3.55
CA GLU A 462 -10.66 -16.96 3.14
C GLU A 462 -12.16 -16.65 3.10
N ASP A 463 -12.65 -15.79 4.00
CA ASP A 463 -14.08 -15.69 4.35
C ASP A 463 -14.69 -14.30 4.13
N ARG A 464 -14.00 -13.41 3.38
CA ARG A 464 -14.57 -12.10 3.03
C ARG A 464 -15.81 -12.23 2.12
N PRO A 465 -16.76 -11.28 2.18
CA PRO A 465 -17.85 -11.21 1.22
C PRO A 465 -17.33 -11.13 -0.22
N ALA A 466 -18.05 -11.72 -1.17
CA ALA A 466 -17.62 -11.84 -2.57
C ALA A 466 -17.44 -10.46 -3.23
N ILE A 467 -18.26 -9.49 -2.84
CA ILE A 467 -18.20 -8.12 -3.35
C ILE A 467 -17.18 -7.25 -2.61
N TRP A 468 -16.43 -7.78 -1.64
CA TRP A 468 -15.41 -7.01 -0.93
C TRP A 468 -14.08 -7.04 -1.72
N PRO A 469 -13.40 -5.89 -1.93
CA PRO A 469 -13.82 -4.54 -1.57
C PRO A 469 -14.86 -3.99 -2.56
N TRP A 470 -15.93 -3.38 -2.05
CA TRP A 470 -17.04 -2.84 -2.87
C TRP A 470 -16.81 -1.40 -3.35
N TRP A 471 -15.79 -0.73 -2.84
CA TRP A 471 -15.41 0.62 -3.24
C TRP A 471 -14.35 0.57 -4.35
N ASP A 472 -14.25 1.66 -5.11
CA ASP A 472 -13.19 1.82 -6.12
C ASP A 472 -11.81 1.78 -5.45
N THR A 473 -11.02 0.78 -5.80
CA THR A 473 -9.69 0.54 -5.24
C THR A 473 -8.59 1.36 -5.92
N GLN A 474 -8.86 2.09 -7.01
CA GLN A 474 -7.82 2.88 -7.70
C GLN A 474 -7.17 3.92 -6.79
N LEU A 475 -7.93 4.55 -5.90
CA LEU A 475 -7.39 5.47 -4.89
C LEU A 475 -6.59 4.75 -3.80
N LEU A 476 -6.98 3.53 -3.43
CA LEU A 476 -6.22 2.72 -2.48
C LEU A 476 -4.89 2.27 -3.07
N GLU A 477 -4.88 1.85 -4.34
CA GLU A 477 -3.66 1.44 -5.03
C GLU A 477 -2.72 2.62 -5.26
N LYS A 478 -3.25 3.80 -5.65
CA LYS A 478 -2.45 5.04 -5.71
C LYS A 478 -1.92 5.46 -4.35
N ALA A 479 -2.67 5.23 -3.28
CA ALA A 479 -2.20 5.49 -1.93
C ALA A 479 -1.10 4.49 -1.54
N LYS A 480 -1.27 3.18 -1.78
CA LYS A 480 -0.26 2.15 -1.48
C LYS A 480 1.03 2.31 -2.29
N ALA A 481 0.94 2.64 -3.57
CA ALA A 481 2.10 2.82 -4.44
C ALA A 481 2.97 4.05 -4.08
N LYS A 482 2.47 4.94 -3.22
CA LYS A 482 3.13 6.19 -2.81
C LYS A 482 3.40 6.26 -1.29
N LEU A 483 3.03 5.23 -0.54
CA LEU A 483 3.35 5.02 0.88
C LEU A 483 4.61 4.18 0.99
#